data_AF-A0A800EX82-F1
#
_entry.id   AF-A0A800EX82-F1
#
_cell.length_a   1.000
_cell.length_b   1.000
_cell.length_c   1.000
_cell.angle_alpha   90.00
_cell.angle_beta   90.00
_cell.angle_gamma   90.00
#
_symmetry.space_group_name_H-M   'P 1'
#
loop_
_entity.id
_entity.type
_entity.pdbx_description
1 polymer ?
#
loop_
_entity_poly.entity_id
_entity_poly.type
_entity_poly.pdbx_seq_one_letter_code
_entity_poly.pdbx_strand_id
1 'polypeptide(L)'
;MPTIDRQLTDVDRVVLTRVMDLIIPPAGDFPGAGGLGLAERLERASMRYGRLRSGLLTVLDAMSLDIASRIEGGFAALDEERQIAAVASVESDLPIQFSEFVELVYETYYTNSRVYEHIGWAGRPPQPEGFDLKPWDPTILEKIRTREPFWRGVR
;
A
#
# COMPACT_ATOMS: atom_id res chain seq x y z
N MET A 1 8.02 -11.79 -21.34
CA MET A 1 8.98 -11.40 -20.27
C MET A 1 8.36 -10.25 -19.52
N PRO A 2 8.38 -10.22 -18.18
CA PRO A 2 7.96 -9.02 -17.48
C PRO A 2 8.90 -7.87 -17.86
N THR A 3 8.33 -6.81 -18.40
CA THR A 3 9.05 -5.61 -18.83
C THR A 3 9.48 -4.87 -17.56
N ILE A 4 10.78 -4.68 -17.35
CA ILE A 4 11.29 -3.95 -16.16
C ILE A 4 11.86 -2.57 -16.52
N ASP A 5 12.29 -2.37 -17.76
CA ASP A 5 13.02 -1.18 -18.20
C ASP A 5 12.15 -0.06 -18.81
N ARG A 6 10.82 -0.25 -18.87
CA ARG A 6 9.89 0.75 -19.41
C ARG A 6 9.77 1.94 -18.46
N GLN A 7 9.92 3.16 -18.97
CA GLN A 7 9.55 4.39 -18.24
C GLN A 7 8.03 4.63 -18.28
N LEU A 8 7.48 5.23 -17.22
CA LEU A 8 6.08 5.62 -17.22
C LEU A 8 5.86 6.82 -18.16
N THR A 9 4.74 6.79 -18.90
CA THR A 9 4.23 7.89 -19.72
C THR A 9 3.39 8.85 -18.89
N ASP A 10 3.00 10.01 -19.45
CA ASP A 10 2.10 10.95 -18.75
C ASP A 10 0.72 10.33 -18.50
N VAL A 11 0.24 9.52 -19.44
CA VAL A 11 -1.00 8.76 -19.27
C VAL A 11 -0.88 7.77 -18.12
N ASP A 12 0.25 7.03 -18.05
CA ASP A 12 0.50 6.11 -16.93
C ASP A 12 0.50 6.84 -15.58
N ARG A 13 1.07 8.04 -15.52
CA ARG A 13 1.08 8.86 -14.29
C ARG A 13 -0.31 9.30 -13.88
N VAL A 14 -1.15 9.71 -14.84
CA VAL A 14 -2.55 10.07 -14.55
C VAL A 14 -3.33 8.87 -14.02
N VAL A 15 -3.20 7.70 -14.65
CA VAL A 15 -3.83 6.45 -14.18
C VAL A 15 -3.31 6.08 -12.79
N LEU A 16 -2.00 6.09 -12.61
CA LEU A 16 -1.35 5.77 -11.34
C LEU A 16 -1.86 6.66 -10.21
N THR A 17 -1.91 7.98 -10.41
CA THR A 17 -2.46 8.92 -9.42
C THR A 17 -3.90 8.54 -9.03
N ARG A 18 -4.76 8.23 -10.00
CA ARG A 18 -6.15 7.83 -9.72
C ARG A 18 -6.24 6.52 -8.96
N VAL A 19 -5.52 5.48 -9.39
CA VAL A 19 -5.55 4.18 -8.71
C VAL A 19 -4.97 4.30 -7.29
N MET A 20 -3.94 5.11 -7.08
CA MET A 20 -3.40 5.37 -5.74
C MET A 20 -4.44 5.98 -4.80
N ASP A 21 -5.25 6.94 -5.27
CA ASP A 21 -6.35 7.50 -4.48
C ASP A 21 -7.49 6.50 -4.23
N LEU A 22 -7.67 5.49 -5.07
CA LEU A 22 -8.63 4.41 -4.81
C LEU A 22 -8.11 3.41 -3.76
N ILE A 23 -6.81 3.13 -3.74
CA ILE A 23 -6.20 2.23 -2.75
C ILE A 23 -6.09 2.90 -1.37
N ILE A 24 -5.66 4.16 -1.34
CA ILE A 24 -5.57 4.97 -0.12
C ILE A 24 -6.31 6.29 -0.37
N PRO A 25 -7.62 6.34 -0.05
CA PRO A 25 -8.45 7.51 -0.31
C PRO A 25 -8.12 8.69 0.63
N PRO A 26 -8.53 9.92 0.25
CA PRO A 26 -8.48 11.06 1.13
C PRO A 26 -9.24 10.81 2.45
N ALA A 27 -8.72 11.37 3.54
CA ALA A 27 -9.32 11.27 4.86
C ALA A 27 -9.59 12.67 5.43
N GLY A 28 -10.85 13.11 5.36
CA GLY A 28 -11.21 14.48 5.71
C GLY A 28 -10.49 15.49 4.81
N ASP A 29 -9.76 16.43 5.41
CA ASP A 29 -8.98 17.44 4.69
C ASP A 29 -7.59 16.93 4.24
N PHE A 30 -7.22 15.70 4.58
CA PHE A 30 -5.92 15.13 4.21
C PHE A 30 -6.00 14.36 2.89
N PRO A 31 -5.12 14.65 1.92
CA PRO A 31 -5.16 14.02 0.60
C PRO A 31 -4.84 12.51 0.65
N GLY A 32 -5.42 11.77 -0.29
CA GLY A 32 -5.09 10.38 -0.56
C GLY A 32 -3.70 10.21 -1.17
N ALA A 33 -3.31 8.98 -1.48
CA ALA A 33 -1.97 8.69 -1.98
C ALA A 33 -1.67 9.34 -3.33
N GLY A 34 -2.65 9.43 -4.22
CA GLY A 34 -2.54 10.16 -5.48
C GLY A 34 -2.49 11.67 -5.26
N GLY A 35 -3.40 12.19 -4.42
CA GLY A 35 -3.49 13.61 -4.07
C GLY A 35 -2.22 14.19 -3.42
N LEU A 36 -1.42 13.36 -2.74
CA LEU A 36 -0.11 13.76 -2.20
C LEU A 36 1.01 13.93 -3.25
N GLY A 37 0.76 13.59 -4.52
CA GLY A 37 1.74 13.70 -5.59
C GLY A 37 2.87 12.67 -5.49
N LEU A 38 2.56 11.46 -5.02
CA LEU A 38 3.57 10.42 -4.74
C LEU A 38 3.97 9.57 -5.95
N ALA A 39 3.34 9.75 -7.11
CA ALA A 39 3.52 8.92 -8.30
C ALA A 39 5.00 8.77 -8.73
N GLU A 40 5.76 9.87 -8.79
CA GLU A 40 7.18 9.79 -9.16
C GLU A 40 8.04 9.09 -8.11
N ARG A 41 7.72 9.29 -6.82
CA ARG A 41 8.42 8.61 -5.72
C ARG A 41 8.17 7.12 -5.78
N LEU A 42 6.93 6.72 -6.07
CA LEU A 42 6.53 5.34 -6.28
C LEU A 42 7.27 4.72 -7.47
N GLU A 43 7.32 5.42 -8.61
CA GLU A 43 8.06 4.97 -9.79
C GLU A 43 9.53 4.71 -9.45
N ARG A 44 10.19 5.62 -8.73
CA ARG A 44 11.58 5.43 -8.28
C ARG A 44 11.72 4.27 -7.29
N ALA A 45 10.81 4.13 -6.33
CA ALA A 45 10.83 3.03 -5.35
C ALA A 45 10.69 1.66 -6.03
N SER A 46 9.84 1.57 -7.07
CA SER A 46 9.64 0.33 -7.83
C SER A 46 10.94 -0.20 -8.47
N MET A 47 11.86 0.69 -8.89
CA MET A 47 13.11 0.32 -9.55
C MET A 47 14.09 -0.42 -8.64
N ARG A 48 13.90 -0.36 -7.31
CA ARG A 48 14.77 -1.02 -6.33
C ARG A 48 14.61 -2.54 -6.34
N TYR A 49 13.42 -3.04 -6.71
CA TYR A 49 13.09 -4.45 -6.69
C TYR A 49 12.36 -4.84 -7.98
N GLY A 50 12.97 -5.69 -8.81
CA GLY A 50 12.41 -6.09 -10.11
C GLY A 50 11.00 -6.68 -10.02
N ARG A 51 10.68 -7.35 -8.91
CA ARG A 51 9.33 -7.82 -8.57
C ARG A 51 8.31 -6.67 -8.52
N LEU A 52 8.53 -5.67 -7.67
CA LEU A 52 7.64 -4.51 -7.53
C LEU A 52 7.53 -3.70 -8.83
N ARG A 53 8.63 -3.56 -9.58
CA ARG A 53 8.62 -2.94 -10.91
C ARG A 53 7.72 -3.69 -11.88
N SER A 54 7.85 -5.01 -11.93
CA SER A 54 7.03 -5.88 -12.76
C SER A 54 5.56 -5.78 -12.36
N GLY A 55 5.25 -5.83 -11.06
CA GLY A 55 3.89 -5.68 -10.53
C GLY A 55 3.24 -4.37 -10.98
N LEU A 56 3.92 -3.24 -10.76
CA LEU A 56 3.47 -1.91 -11.20
C LEU A 56 3.17 -1.86 -12.70
N LEU A 57 4.12 -2.29 -13.54
CA LEU A 57 3.96 -2.21 -14.99
C LEU A 57 2.86 -3.14 -15.49
N THR A 58 2.74 -4.34 -14.92
CA THR A 58 1.68 -5.29 -15.30
C THR A 58 0.29 -4.77 -14.94
N VAL A 59 0.14 -4.15 -13.77
CA VAL A 59 -1.13 -3.51 -13.36
C VAL A 59 -1.47 -2.36 -14.30
N LEU A 60 -0.54 -1.44 -14.56
CA LEU A 60 -0.78 -0.31 -15.48
C LEU A 60 -1.12 -0.78 -16.90
N ASP A 61 -0.44 -1.81 -17.39
CA ASP A 61 -0.76 -2.41 -18.68
C ASP A 61 -2.18 -2.98 -18.70
N ALA A 62 -2.57 -3.74 -17.67
CA ALA A 62 -3.93 -4.26 -17.55
C ALA A 62 -4.98 -3.15 -17.52
N MET A 63 -4.74 -2.08 -16.76
CA MET A 63 -5.62 -0.91 -16.70
C MET A 63 -5.74 -0.20 -18.07
N SER A 64 -4.68 -0.19 -18.88
CA SER A 64 -4.69 0.41 -20.23
C SER A 64 -5.40 -0.45 -21.29
N LEU A 65 -5.54 -1.74 -21.02
CA LEU A 65 -6.20 -2.71 -21.90
C LEU A 65 -7.72 -2.78 -21.67
N ASP A 66 -8.21 -2.24 -20.54
CA ASP A 66 -9.63 -2.25 -20.21
C ASP A 66 -10.48 -1.56 -21.28
N ILE A 67 -11.49 -2.28 -21.78
CA ILE A 67 -12.31 -1.86 -22.92
C ILE A 67 -13.21 -0.69 -22.54
N ALA A 68 -13.78 -0.70 -21.33
CA ALA A 68 -14.66 0.39 -20.87
C ALA A 68 -13.89 1.71 -20.82
N SER A 69 -12.65 1.68 -20.32
CA SER A 69 -11.76 2.84 -20.30
C SER A 69 -11.50 3.43 -21.70
N ARG A 70 -11.33 2.58 -22.72
CA ARG A 70 -10.98 3.03 -24.09
C ARG A 70 -12.09 3.76 -24.81
N ILE A 71 -13.35 3.44 -24.50
CA ILE A 71 -14.52 4.07 -25.12
C ILE A 71 -14.74 5.49 -24.56
N GLU A 72 -14.47 5.69 -23.27
CA GLU A 72 -14.73 6.94 -22.54
C GLU A 72 -13.52 7.90 -22.52
N GLY A 73 -12.45 7.60 -23.28
CA GLY A 73 -11.26 8.46 -23.37
C GLY A 73 -10.16 8.17 -22.33
N GLY A 74 -10.26 7.06 -21.61
CA GLY A 74 -9.25 6.53 -20.69
C GLY A 74 -9.81 6.25 -19.28
N PHE A 75 -9.03 5.54 -18.46
CA PHE A 75 -9.44 5.15 -17.11
C PHE A 75 -9.84 6.36 -16.24
N ALA A 76 -9.08 7.45 -16.32
CA ALA A 76 -9.33 8.65 -15.52
C ALA A 76 -10.60 9.43 -15.91
N ALA A 77 -11.22 9.10 -17.05
CA ALA A 77 -12.48 9.68 -17.50
C ALA A 77 -13.72 8.90 -17.03
N LEU A 78 -13.52 7.68 -16.52
CA LEU A 78 -14.59 6.88 -15.92
C LEU A 78 -15.09 7.54 -14.62
N ASP A 79 -16.37 7.33 -14.30
CA ASP A 79 -16.90 7.62 -12.97
C ASP A 79 -16.26 6.70 -11.91
N GLU A 80 -16.37 7.09 -10.64
CA GLU A 80 -15.69 6.41 -9.53
C GLU A 80 -16.11 4.94 -9.38
N GLU A 81 -17.41 4.63 -9.56
CA GLU A 81 -17.91 3.25 -9.47
C GLU A 81 -17.29 2.35 -10.54
N ARG A 82 -17.18 2.84 -11.78
CA ARG A 82 -16.52 2.13 -12.88
C ARG A 82 -15.02 2.03 -12.68
N GLN A 83 -14.38 3.06 -12.12
CA GLN A 83 -12.96 2.98 -11.78
C GLN A 83 -12.68 1.89 -10.75
N ILE A 84 -13.50 1.81 -9.69
CA ILE A 84 -13.42 0.76 -8.67
C ILE A 84 -13.64 -0.62 -9.30
N ALA A 85 -14.64 -0.76 -10.18
CA ALA A 85 -14.92 -2.03 -10.84
C ALA A 85 -13.75 -2.50 -11.75
N ALA A 86 -13.13 -1.57 -12.48
CA ALA A 86 -11.96 -1.88 -13.32
C ALA A 86 -10.76 -2.32 -12.47
N VAL A 87 -10.48 -1.60 -11.37
CA VAL A 87 -9.41 -1.98 -10.42
C VAL A 87 -9.67 -3.34 -9.80
N ALA A 88 -10.92 -3.62 -9.39
CA ALA A 88 -11.31 -4.91 -8.82
C ALA A 88 -11.18 -6.07 -9.84
N SER A 89 -11.47 -5.83 -11.12
CA SER A 89 -11.22 -6.82 -12.17
C SER A 89 -9.73 -7.14 -12.29
N VAL A 90 -8.87 -6.11 -12.31
CA VAL A 90 -7.41 -6.29 -12.37
C VAL A 90 -6.88 -7.01 -11.12
N GLU A 91 -7.40 -6.70 -9.94
CA GLU A 91 -7.07 -7.43 -8.70
C GLU A 91 -7.43 -8.92 -8.80
N SER A 92 -8.61 -9.25 -9.33
CA SER A 92 -9.07 -10.62 -9.51
C SER A 92 -8.23 -11.38 -10.54
N ASP A 93 -7.87 -10.74 -11.65
CA ASP A 93 -7.15 -11.37 -12.76
C ASP A 93 -5.64 -11.50 -12.49
N LEU A 94 -5.07 -10.57 -11.72
CA LEU A 94 -3.64 -10.45 -11.43
C LEU A 94 -3.36 -10.32 -9.93
N PRO A 95 -3.82 -11.26 -9.08
CA PRO A 95 -3.80 -11.10 -7.62
C PRO A 95 -2.40 -10.96 -7.03
N ILE A 96 -1.42 -11.63 -7.64
CA ILE A 96 -0.02 -11.52 -7.21
C ILE A 96 0.46 -10.10 -7.51
N GLN A 97 0.48 -9.69 -8.79
CA GLN A 97 1.02 -8.41 -9.25
C GLN A 97 0.29 -7.22 -8.61
N PHE A 98 -1.02 -7.34 -8.41
CA PHE A 98 -1.80 -6.33 -7.73
C PHE A 98 -1.38 -6.18 -6.26
N SER A 99 -1.14 -7.29 -5.56
CA SER A 99 -0.59 -7.25 -4.18
C SER A 99 0.79 -6.59 -4.12
N GLU A 100 1.67 -6.85 -5.09
CA GLU A 100 2.99 -6.19 -5.17
C GLU A 100 2.85 -4.68 -5.43
N PHE A 101 1.88 -4.29 -6.25
CA PHE A 101 1.57 -2.89 -6.50
C PHE A 101 1.00 -2.22 -5.24
N VAL A 102 0.09 -2.87 -4.52
CA VAL A 102 -0.46 -2.36 -3.24
C VAL A 102 0.66 -2.21 -2.21
N GLU A 103 1.55 -3.19 -2.07
CA GLU A 103 2.74 -3.11 -1.19
C GLU A 103 3.56 -1.85 -1.48
N LEU A 104 3.81 -1.58 -2.77
CA LEU A 104 4.55 -0.42 -3.22
C LEU A 104 3.82 0.91 -2.94
N VAL A 105 2.49 0.95 -3.08
CA VAL A 105 1.66 2.12 -2.72
C VAL A 105 1.75 2.40 -1.22
N TYR A 106 1.59 1.37 -0.38
CA TYR A 106 1.66 1.49 1.07
C TYR A 106 3.05 1.91 1.55
N GLU A 107 4.12 1.31 1.01
CA GLU A 107 5.50 1.71 1.32
C GLU A 107 5.74 3.18 0.95
N THR A 108 5.26 3.61 -0.21
CA THR A 108 5.46 5.00 -0.66
C THR A 108 4.67 6.00 0.19
N TYR A 109 3.43 5.68 0.54
CA TYR A 109 2.53 6.55 1.30
C TYR A 109 2.97 6.66 2.77
N TYR A 110 3.07 5.52 3.46
CA TYR A 110 3.41 5.50 4.89
C TYR A 110 4.88 5.77 5.19
N THR A 111 5.73 6.02 4.19
CA THR A 111 7.08 6.57 4.41
C THR A 111 7.18 8.08 4.15
N ASN A 112 6.07 8.74 3.82
CA ASN A 112 6.04 10.18 3.62
C ASN A 112 5.91 10.92 4.95
N SER A 113 6.75 11.95 5.19
CA SER A 113 6.74 12.70 6.45
C SER A 113 5.43 13.43 6.72
N ARG A 114 4.72 13.89 5.66
CA ARG A 114 3.40 14.51 5.80
C ARG A 114 2.37 13.53 6.34
N VAL A 115 2.48 12.25 5.96
CA VAL A 115 1.62 11.18 6.48
C VAL A 115 1.97 10.88 7.94
N TYR A 116 3.25 10.85 8.30
CA TYR A 116 3.66 10.71 9.70
C TYR A 116 3.08 11.80 10.60
N GLU A 117 3.18 13.06 10.19
CA GLU A 117 2.59 14.19 10.90
C GLU A 117 1.08 14.04 11.04
N HIS A 118 0.39 13.64 9.96
CA HIS A 118 -1.06 13.47 9.93
C HIS A 118 -1.55 12.35 10.87
N ILE A 119 -0.87 11.20 10.92
CA ILE A 119 -1.27 10.07 11.76
C ILE A 119 -0.74 10.17 13.19
N GLY A 120 -0.05 11.27 13.55
CA GLY A 120 0.55 11.44 14.87
C GLY A 120 1.71 10.47 15.14
N TRP A 121 2.40 10.00 14.09
CA TRP A 121 3.56 9.14 14.24
C TRP A 121 4.70 9.93 14.87
N ALA A 122 5.05 9.58 16.11
CA ALA A 122 6.04 10.32 16.90
C ALA A 122 7.45 10.31 16.31
N GLY A 123 7.78 9.36 15.40
CA GLY A 123 9.06 9.31 14.70
C GLY A 123 10.28 9.12 15.61
N ARG A 124 10.08 8.91 16.91
CA ARG A 124 11.10 8.83 17.95
C ARG A 124 11.38 7.38 18.33
N PRO A 125 12.58 7.07 18.85
CA PRO A 125 12.86 5.78 19.44
C PRO A 125 11.82 5.42 20.52
N PRO A 126 11.42 4.15 20.65
CA PRO A 126 10.48 3.73 21.68
C PRO A 126 11.07 3.78 23.09
N GLN A 127 12.37 4.01 23.25
CA GLN A 127 13.04 4.11 24.55
C GLN A 127 14.00 5.32 24.52
N PRO A 128 14.15 6.05 25.64
CA PRO A 128 13.64 5.73 26.99
C PRO A 128 12.18 6.12 27.25
N GLU A 129 11.54 6.95 26.43
CA GLU A 129 10.25 7.56 26.78
C GLU A 129 9.04 6.64 26.59
N GLY A 130 9.13 5.56 25.82
CA GLY A 130 8.02 4.61 25.64
C GLY A 130 6.84 5.16 24.84
N PHE A 131 5.82 4.32 24.71
CA PHE A 131 4.44 4.75 24.54
C PHE A 131 3.74 4.66 25.88
N ASP A 132 2.69 5.46 26.09
CA ASP A 132 1.83 5.27 27.25
C ASP A 132 1.07 3.95 27.08
N LEU A 133 1.35 3.00 27.98
CA LEU A 133 0.75 1.67 27.97
C LEU A 133 -0.21 1.57 29.13
N LYS A 134 -1.35 0.91 28.90
CA LYS A 134 -2.23 0.51 30.01
C LYS A 134 -1.43 -0.27 31.06
N PRO A 135 -1.72 -0.10 32.35
CA PRO A 135 -1.10 -0.89 33.40
C PRO A 135 -1.14 -2.39 33.06
N TRP A 136 -0.04 -3.09 33.35
CA TRP A 136 0.05 -4.53 33.14
C TRP A 136 -1.10 -5.25 33.84
N ASP A 137 -1.88 -6.03 33.09
CA ASP A 137 -2.93 -6.88 33.65
C ASP A 137 -2.32 -8.24 34.06
N PRO A 138 -2.18 -8.52 35.36
CA PRO A 138 -1.59 -9.78 35.82
C PRO A 138 -2.48 -11.00 35.55
N THR A 139 -3.78 -10.81 35.28
CA THR A 139 -4.72 -11.92 35.06
C THR A 139 -4.39 -12.71 33.78
N ILE A 140 -3.71 -12.10 32.81
CA ILE A 140 -3.23 -12.73 31.56
C ILE A 140 -2.34 -13.96 31.86
N LEU A 141 -1.66 -13.98 33.01
CA LEU A 141 -0.76 -15.07 33.41
C LEU A 141 -1.46 -16.20 34.17
N GLU A 142 -2.73 -16.07 34.57
CA GLU A 142 -3.41 -17.06 35.41
C GLU A 142 -3.35 -18.47 34.80
N LYS A 143 -3.66 -18.57 33.50
CA LYS A 143 -3.62 -19.85 32.77
C LYS A 143 -2.21 -20.42 32.61
N ILE A 144 -1.19 -19.55 32.51
CA ILE A 144 0.21 -19.99 32.36
C ILE A 144 0.74 -20.50 33.70
N ARG A 145 0.37 -19.85 34.80
CA ARG A 145 0.78 -20.21 36.16
C ARG A 145 0.28 -21.58 36.61
N THR A 146 -0.82 -22.09 36.05
CA THR A 146 -1.33 -23.43 36.38
C THR A 146 -0.64 -24.56 35.60
N ARG A 147 0.24 -24.24 34.65
CA ARG A 147 0.93 -25.26 33.86
C ARG A 147 2.06 -25.89 34.68
N GLU A 148 2.14 -27.21 34.66
CA GLU A 148 3.27 -27.92 35.24
C GLU A 148 4.57 -27.54 34.51
N PRO A 149 5.72 -27.52 35.22
CA PRO A 149 7.02 -27.27 34.60
C PRO A 149 7.26 -28.20 33.41
N PHE A 150 7.52 -27.62 32.24
CA PHE A 150 7.88 -28.39 31.03
C PHE A 150 9.39 -28.71 30.96
N TRP A 151 10.20 -28.11 31.82
CA TRP A 151 11.64 -28.37 31.89
C TRP A 151 11.96 -29.50 32.87
N ARG A 152 13.00 -30.28 32.56
CA ARG A 152 13.58 -31.24 33.50
C ARG A 152 14.35 -30.47 34.56
N GLY A 153 14.08 -30.75 35.83
CA GLY A 153 14.86 -30.19 36.93
C GLY A 153 16.35 -30.55 36.79
N VAL A 154 17.22 -29.60 37.09
CA VAL A 154 18.66 -29.86 37.23
C VAL A 154 18.82 -30.75 38.45
N ARG A 155 19.38 -31.96 38.27
CA ARG A 155 19.71 -32.88 39.36
C ARG A 155 20.93 -32.38 40.14
#